data_AF-A0A3P6E419-F1
#
_entry.id   AF-A0A3P6E419-F1
#
_cell.length_a   1.000
_cell.length_b   1.000
_cell.length_c   1.000
_cell.angle_alpha   90.00
_cell.angle_beta   90.00
_cell.angle_gamma   90.00
#
_symmetry.space_group_name_H-M   'P 1'
#
loop_
_entity.id
_entity.type
_entity.pdbx_description
1 polymer ?
#
loop_
_entity_poly.entity_id
_entity_poly.type
_entity_poly.pdbx_seq_one_letter_code
_entity_poly.pdbx_strand_id
1 'polypeptide(L)'
;MSWQTYVDEHLMCDVGDGQGHHLTSAAIIGHDGSVWAQSANFPQFKPQEMTDIMKDFDEPGHLAPTGLFLAGLKYMVIQGEPGAVIRGKKGAGGITIKKTGQSMVFGLYEEPVTPGQCNMVVERLGDYLVLKKLEPWRDLKDKVVLVTGASSGIGKEICLDLGKAGCKIIAAARRVDRLKSLCSDINSFCSTGTQAASLKLDVASDAATIRKAVKGAWGIFGKIDVLINNAGIRGNVKSSLDLSEDEWDKVFRTNLTGPWLVSKYVCILMRDAKQGGSVINISSMAGVHRGMLPGAVAYACSKGGVDIMTRMMAIELGVYKIRVNSIAPGLFKSEITQGLMQKEWLKKVNERTVPLKMQQSVDPGLTSLVRYLIHDSSQYVSGNTYIVDSGASLPGLPIFSSL
;
A
#
# COMPACT_ATOMS: atom_id res chain seq x y z
N MET A 1 18.87 2.90 1.67
CA MET A 1 19.76 3.79 2.43
C MET A 1 19.41 3.62 3.90
N SER A 2 20.37 3.26 4.76
CA SER A 2 20.11 3.11 6.20
C SER A 2 19.91 4.49 6.83
N TRP A 3 19.30 4.55 8.02
CA TRP A 3 19.19 5.80 8.76
C TRP A 3 20.56 6.40 9.09
N GLN A 4 21.56 5.55 9.36
CA GLN A 4 22.92 6.00 9.66
C GLN A 4 23.57 6.70 8.46
N THR A 5 23.36 6.22 7.23
CA THR A 5 23.84 6.91 6.02
C THR A 5 23.26 8.33 5.90
N TYR A 6 21.99 8.54 6.30
CA TYR A 6 21.42 9.89 6.32
C TYR A 6 22.11 10.82 7.32
N VAL A 7 22.53 10.31 8.47
CA VAL A 7 23.30 11.12 9.43
C VAL A 7 24.69 11.39 8.89
N ASP A 8 25.42 10.36 8.50
CA ASP A 8 26.84 10.46 8.15
C ASP A 8 27.08 11.24 6.85
N GLU A 9 26.27 11.02 5.82
CA GLU A 9 26.49 11.61 4.49
C GLU A 9 25.69 12.90 4.25
N HIS A 10 24.54 13.07 4.93
CA HIS A 10 23.64 14.19 4.66
C HIS A 10 23.55 15.22 5.80
N LEU A 11 23.56 14.80 7.07
CA LEU A 11 23.54 15.76 8.20
C LEU A 11 24.93 16.22 8.60
N MET A 12 25.90 15.31 8.61
CA MET A 12 27.29 15.59 8.96
C MET A 12 28.13 16.02 7.74
N CYS A 13 27.48 16.44 6.64
CA CYS A 13 28.18 16.91 5.44
C CYS A 13 28.92 18.23 5.69
N ASP A 14 29.86 18.58 4.81
CA ASP A 14 30.48 19.90 4.83
C ASP A 14 29.45 20.96 4.39
N VAL A 15 29.23 21.96 5.24
CA VAL A 15 28.31 23.08 5.01
C VAL A 15 29.03 24.39 4.70
N GLY A 16 30.37 24.38 4.71
CA GLY A 16 31.23 25.54 4.49
C GLY A 16 31.80 25.63 3.08
N ASP A 17 31.17 25.02 2.08
CA ASP A 17 31.60 25.04 0.68
C ASP A 17 33.07 24.61 0.48
N GLY A 18 33.50 23.55 1.17
CA GLY A 18 34.87 23.02 1.09
C GLY A 18 35.80 23.51 2.21
N GLN A 19 35.28 24.30 3.17
CA GLN A 19 36.03 24.75 4.35
C GLN A 19 36.02 23.71 5.49
N GLY A 20 35.38 22.55 5.32
CA GLY A 20 35.33 21.50 6.35
C GLY A 20 34.50 21.90 7.56
N HIS A 21 33.45 22.70 7.35
CA HIS A 21 32.55 23.09 8.43
C HIS A 21 31.46 22.03 8.56
N HIS A 22 31.35 21.40 9.73
CA HIS A 22 30.38 20.33 9.98
C HIS A 22 29.51 20.66 11.19
N LEU A 23 28.28 20.14 11.20
CA LEU A 23 27.48 20.12 12.43
C LEU A 23 28.27 19.46 13.56
N THR A 24 28.12 19.93 14.79
CA THR A 24 28.81 19.34 15.94
C THR A 24 28.24 17.96 16.27
N SER A 25 26.93 17.81 16.13
CA SER A 25 26.27 16.52 16.18
C SER A 25 24.91 16.54 15.48
N ALA A 26 24.42 15.37 15.10
CA ALA A 26 23.13 15.22 14.44
C ALA A 26 22.49 13.87 14.78
N ALA A 27 21.17 13.79 14.72
CA ALA A 27 20.43 12.55 14.95
C ALA A 27 19.07 12.54 14.22
N ILE A 28 18.56 11.33 14.02
CA ILE A 28 17.18 11.07 13.60
C ILE A 28 16.53 10.26 14.71
N ILE A 29 15.50 10.84 15.33
CA ILE A 29 14.84 10.27 16.51
C ILE A 29 13.36 10.10 16.21
N GLY A 30 12.79 8.91 16.41
CA GLY A 30 11.36 8.67 16.25
C GLY A 30 10.50 9.56 17.15
N HIS A 31 9.24 9.77 16.78
CA HIS A 31 8.30 10.53 17.64
C HIS A 31 8.07 9.89 19.02
N ASP A 32 8.40 8.60 19.17
CA ASP A 32 8.38 7.85 20.43
C ASP A 32 9.67 8.00 21.26
N GLY A 33 10.64 8.79 20.78
CA GLY A 33 11.95 8.98 21.41
C GLY A 33 12.99 7.90 21.07
N SER A 34 12.65 6.92 20.23
CA SER A 34 13.61 5.90 19.78
C SER A 34 14.69 6.50 18.88
N VAL A 35 15.96 6.20 19.15
CA VAL A 35 17.07 6.67 18.30
C VAL A 35 17.18 5.79 17.06
N TRP A 36 16.96 6.36 15.88
CA TRP A 36 17.07 5.62 14.61
C TRP A 36 18.48 5.68 14.03
N ALA A 37 19.15 6.82 14.19
CA ALA A 37 20.54 7.04 13.86
C ALA A 37 21.06 8.29 14.57
N GLN A 38 22.35 8.35 14.84
CA GLN A 38 22.99 9.50 15.46
C GLN A 38 24.48 9.56 15.12
N SER A 39 25.07 10.75 15.18
CA SER A 39 26.52 10.92 15.08
C SER A 39 27.19 10.48 16.39
N ALA A 40 28.48 10.17 16.33
CA ALA A 40 29.23 9.64 17.48
C ALA A 40 29.16 10.53 18.73
N ASN A 41 29.04 11.85 18.53
CA ASN A 41 29.04 12.85 19.60
C ASN A 41 27.63 13.37 19.93
N PHE A 42 26.57 12.74 19.44
CA PHE A 42 25.21 13.19 19.76
C PHE A 42 24.92 13.00 21.26
N PRO A 43 24.43 14.04 21.94
CA PRO A 43 24.33 14.02 23.40
C PRO A 43 23.19 13.10 23.87
N GLN A 44 23.42 12.42 24.99
CA GLN A 44 22.44 11.53 25.61
C GLN A 44 21.32 12.33 26.30
N PHE A 45 20.09 12.11 25.85
CA PHE A 45 18.92 12.87 26.31
C PHE A 45 18.01 12.05 27.23
N LYS A 46 17.13 12.74 27.94
CA LYS A 46 16.10 12.12 28.78
C LYS A 46 14.80 11.94 28.00
N PRO A 47 14.00 10.89 28.25
CA PRO A 47 12.70 10.70 27.57
C PRO A 47 11.74 11.90 27.72
N GLN A 48 11.79 12.60 28.86
CA GLN A 48 10.99 13.80 29.10
C GLN A 48 11.34 14.93 28.12
N GLU A 49 12.62 15.09 27.76
CA GLU A 49 13.06 16.12 26.82
C GLU A 49 12.44 15.89 25.43
N MET A 50 12.36 14.64 24.97
CA MET A 50 11.69 14.29 23.71
C MET A 50 10.18 14.52 23.77
N THR A 51 9.59 14.23 24.94
CA THR A 51 8.15 14.45 25.17
C THR A 51 7.81 15.93 25.10
N ASP A 52 8.63 16.79 25.71
CA ASP A 52 8.41 18.24 25.72
C ASP A 52 8.63 18.86 24.32
N ILE A 53 9.62 18.36 23.56
CA ILE A 53 9.84 18.74 22.15
C ILE A 53 8.63 18.36 21.29
N MET A 54 8.14 17.13 21.42
CA MET A 54 6.95 16.69 20.69
C MET A 54 5.72 17.51 21.07
N LYS A 55 5.57 17.86 22.35
CA LYS A 55 4.49 18.71 22.82
C LYS A 55 4.57 20.11 22.22
N ASP A 56 5.74 20.71 22.05
CA ASP A 56 5.88 22.01 21.36
C ASP A 56 5.50 21.94 19.88
N PHE A 57 5.76 20.81 19.22
CA PHE A 57 5.26 20.63 17.85
C PHE A 57 3.73 20.52 17.77
N ASP A 58 3.08 19.96 18.78
CA ASP A 58 1.62 19.81 18.83
C ASP A 58 0.94 21.09 19.36
N GLU A 59 1.61 21.82 20.25
CA GLU A 59 1.22 23.09 20.87
C GLU A 59 2.33 24.15 20.68
N PRO A 60 2.42 24.80 19.51
CA PRO A 60 3.50 25.74 19.20
C PRO A 60 3.69 26.82 20.26
N GLY A 61 4.89 26.90 20.83
CA GLY A 61 5.26 27.85 21.88
C GLY A 61 5.26 27.26 23.30
N HIS A 62 4.94 25.98 23.48
CA HIS A 62 5.05 25.27 24.75
C HIS A 62 6.42 25.43 25.45
N LEU A 63 7.51 25.36 24.69
CA LEU A 63 8.89 25.46 25.19
C LEU A 63 9.38 26.90 25.31
N ALA A 64 8.67 27.89 24.77
CA ALA A 64 9.14 29.29 24.79
C ALA A 64 9.35 29.84 26.23
N PRO A 65 8.47 29.58 27.22
CA PRO A 65 8.67 30.07 28.59
C PRO A 65 9.77 29.33 29.36
N THR A 66 9.90 28.01 29.17
CA THR A 66 10.80 27.15 29.96
C THR A 66 12.18 26.99 29.32
N GLY A 67 12.26 27.13 28.00
CA GLY A 67 13.41 26.80 27.16
C GLY A 67 13.37 25.37 26.65
N LEU A 68 14.09 25.13 25.55
CA LEU A 68 14.32 23.80 24.99
C LEU A 68 15.47 23.13 25.75
N PHE A 69 15.27 21.90 26.23
CA PHE A 69 16.32 21.12 26.90
C PHE A 69 16.75 19.94 26.04
N LEU A 70 18.06 19.72 25.96
CA LEU A 70 18.64 18.50 25.39
C LEU A 70 19.86 18.11 26.21
N ALA A 71 19.86 16.89 26.76
CA ALA A 71 20.92 16.39 27.64
C ALA A 71 21.21 17.31 28.83
N GLY A 72 20.16 17.91 29.39
CA GLY A 72 20.24 18.87 30.50
C GLY A 72 20.75 20.26 30.11
N LEU A 73 21.14 20.49 28.84
CA LEU A 73 21.52 21.81 28.36
C LEU A 73 20.27 22.60 27.94
N LYS A 74 20.15 23.82 28.48
CA LYS A 74 19.07 24.75 28.12
C LYS A 74 19.45 25.57 26.89
N TYR A 75 18.54 25.63 25.92
CA TYR A 75 18.58 26.48 24.74
C TYR A 75 17.42 27.48 24.80
N MET A 76 17.69 28.73 24.44
CA MET A 76 16.65 29.75 24.26
C MET A 76 15.93 29.48 22.94
N VAL A 77 14.61 29.23 23.00
CA VAL A 77 13.80 29.01 21.80
C VAL A 77 13.77 30.28 20.95
N ILE A 78 14.01 30.14 19.65
CA ILE A 78 13.98 31.23 18.68
C ILE A 78 13.01 30.91 17.53
N GLN A 79 12.76 31.87 16.65
CA GLN A 79 11.77 31.76 15.58
C GLN A 79 12.04 30.56 14.64
N GLY A 80 11.09 29.63 14.62
CA GLY A 80 10.97 28.52 13.68
C GLY A 80 9.58 28.51 13.02
N GLU A 81 9.33 27.51 12.17
CA GLU A 81 8.04 27.27 11.53
C GLU A 81 7.09 26.56 12.51
N PRO A 82 5.95 27.16 12.92
CA PRO A 82 5.05 26.56 13.90
C PRO A 82 4.61 25.13 13.51
N GLY A 83 4.78 24.18 14.42
CA GLY A 83 4.43 22.77 14.22
C GLY A 83 5.36 21.97 13.30
N ALA A 84 6.39 22.60 12.72
CA ALA A 84 7.30 21.95 11.78
C ALA A 84 8.79 22.08 12.17
N VAL A 85 9.23 23.25 12.63
CA VAL A 85 10.62 23.53 12.99
C VAL A 85 10.73 24.19 14.35
N ILE A 86 11.54 23.62 15.24
CA ILE A 86 11.96 24.23 16.51
C ILE A 86 13.43 24.59 16.40
N ARG A 87 13.79 25.80 16.85
CA ARG A 87 15.18 26.27 16.88
C ARG A 87 15.52 26.76 18.28
N GLY A 88 16.74 26.46 18.72
CA GLY A 88 17.27 26.88 20.01
C GLY A 88 18.66 27.49 19.87
N LYS A 89 18.97 28.51 20.67
CA LYS A 89 20.28 29.15 20.73
C LYS A 89 20.91 29.02 22.12
N LYS A 90 22.23 28.77 22.17
CA LYS A 90 23.04 28.71 23.39
C LYS A 90 24.46 29.24 23.10
N GLY A 91 24.74 30.47 23.51
CA GLY A 91 26.03 31.12 23.22
C GLY A 91 26.28 31.27 21.71
N ALA A 92 27.45 30.83 21.26
CA ALA A 92 27.84 30.79 19.85
C ALA A 92 27.22 29.59 19.08
N GLY A 93 26.62 28.64 19.80
CA GLY A 93 26.00 27.46 19.20
C GLY A 93 24.47 27.45 19.29
N GLY A 94 23.90 26.36 18.81
CA GLY A 94 22.46 26.16 18.83
C GLY A 94 22.04 24.81 18.31
N ILE A 95 20.74 24.70 18.08
CA ILE A 95 20.07 23.47 17.68
C ILE A 95 18.92 23.81 16.73
N THR A 96 18.75 22.99 15.70
CA THR A 96 17.59 22.99 14.82
C THR A 96 16.97 21.60 14.81
N ILE A 97 15.65 21.56 14.94
CA ILE A 97 14.86 20.33 14.98
C ILE A 97 13.74 20.47 13.95
N LYS A 98 13.69 19.59 12.94
CA LYS A 98 12.60 19.51 11.95
C LYS A 98 11.76 18.26 12.22
N LYS A 99 10.45 18.43 12.47
CA LYS A 99 9.49 17.32 12.54
C LYS A 99 9.25 16.77 11.14
N THR A 100 9.23 15.44 11.03
CA THR A 100 8.92 14.72 9.80
C THR A 100 7.64 13.90 9.96
N GLY A 101 7.38 13.00 9.02
CA GLY A 101 6.22 12.13 9.10
C GLY A 101 6.23 11.14 10.27
N GLN A 102 7.42 10.70 10.70
CA GLN A 102 7.58 9.62 11.69
C GLN A 102 8.72 9.85 12.70
N SER A 103 9.55 10.86 12.46
CA SER A 103 10.74 11.18 13.27
C SER A 103 11.00 12.68 13.29
N MET A 104 11.93 13.09 14.14
CA MET A 104 12.49 14.42 14.21
C MET A 104 13.95 14.35 13.77
N VAL A 105 14.36 15.31 12.95
CA VAL A 105 15.75 15.47 12.49
C VAL A 105 16.39 16.56 13.34
N PHE A 106 17.48 16.21 14.02
CA PHE A 106 18.24 17.08 14.91
C PHE A 106 19.56 17.47 14.26
N GLY A 107 19.91 18.76 14.35
CA GLY A 107 21.25 19.25 14.07
C GLY A 107 21.69 20.23 15.14
N LEU A 108 22.86 20.00 15.72
CA LEU A 108 23.53 20.90 16.64
C LEU A 108 24.71 21.54 15.91
N TYR A 109 24.97 22.81 16.24
CA TYR A 109 26.08 23.56 15.65
C TYR A 109 26.76 24.44 16.69
N GLU A 110 28.02 24.76 16.41
CA GLU A 110 28.81 25.79 17.05
C GLU A 110 29.58 26.55 15.96
N GLU A 111 30.10 27.74 16.27
CA GLU A 111 30.97 28.47 15.33
C GLU A 111 32.15 27.59 14.89
N PRO A 112 32.53 27.61 13.61
CA PRO A 112 32.16 28.59 12.58
C PRO A 112 30.86 28.29 11.81
N VAL A 113 30.14 27.21 12.13
CA VAL A 113 28.86 26.91 11.45
C VAL A 113 27.80 27.91 11.89
N THR A 114 27.21 28.60 10.92
CA THR A 114 26.13 29.55 11.17
C THR A 114 24.80 28.84 11.43
N PRO A 115 23.85 29.50 12.15
CA PRO A 115 22.49 28.98 12.29
C PRO A 115 21.82 28.68 10.94
N GLY A 116 22.08 29.50 9.91
CA GLY A 116 21.53 29.33 8.57
C GLY A 116 22.01 28.06 7.88
N GLN A 117 23.30 27.72 8.01
CA GLN A 117 23.87 26.48 7.48
C GLN A 117 23.26 25.25 8.17
N CYS A 118 23.11 25.30 9.51
CA CYS A 118 22.46 24.21 10.24
C CYS A 118 21.00 24.03 9.80
N ASN A 119 20.23 25.13 9.73
CA ASN A 119 18.86 25.11 9.26
C ASN A 119 18.76 24.48 7.88
N MET A 120 19.60 24.90 6.93
CA MET A 120 19.58 24.39 5.56
C MET A 120 19.72 22.87 5.51
N VAL A 121 20.66 22.29 6.25
CA VAL A 121 20.91 20.84 6.22
C VAL A 121 19.80 20.05 6.90
N VAL A 122 19.40 20.48 8.11
CA VAL A 122 18.34 19.81 8.89
C VAL A 122 17.00 19.88 8.16
N GLU A 123 16.63 21.06 7.68
CA GLU A 123 15.34 21.27 7.00
C GLU A 123 15.34 20.60 5.62
N ARG A 124 16.44 20.62 4.85
CA ARG A 124 16.51 19.90 3.57
C ARG A 124 16.29 18.40 3.74
N LEU A 125 16.95 17.77 4.72
CA LEU A 125 16.73 16.35 4.98
C LEU A 125 15.32 16.11 5.53
N GLY A 126 14.88 16.95 6.47
CA GLY A 126 13.55 16.81 7.06
C GLY A 126 12.44 16.95 6.01
N ASP A 127 12.53 17.92 5.10
CA ASP A 127 11.59 18.09 3.99
C ASP A 127 11.65 16.90 3.02
N TYR A 128 12.84 16.36 2.72
CA TYR A 128 12.95 15.12 1.95
C TYR A 128 12.25 13.93 2.65
N LEU A 129 12.36 13.83 3.97
CA LEU A 129 11.71 12.80 4.77
C LEU A 129 10.20 13.04 4.96
N VAL A 130 9.75 14.30 4.96
CA VAL A 130 8.33 14.67 4.86
C VAL A 130 7.78 14.31 3.48
N LEU A 131 8.52 14.57 2.41
CA LEU A 131 8.15 14.19 1.05
C LEU A 131 8.09 12.66 0.89
N LYS A 132 8.74 11.85 1.73
CA LYS A 132 8.47 10.39 1.77
C LYS A 132 7.08 10.01 2.32
N LYS A 133 6.29 10.94 2.87
CA LYS A 133 4.82 10.79 3.07
C LYS A 133 4.02 10.91 1.75
N LEU A 134 4.66 11.03 0.59
CA LEU A 134 4.02 11.03 -0.75
C LEU A 134 3.18 9.78 -1.07
N GLU A 135 3.17 8.77 -0.21
CA GLU A 135 2.27 7.64 -0.29
C GLU A 135 1.18 7.73 0.80
N PRO A 136 0.24 8.70 0.75
CA PRO A 136 -0.85 8.79 1.72
C PRO A 136 -1.71 7.50 1.74
N TRP A 137 -1.67 6.72 0.66
CA TRP A 137 -2.27 5.39 0.58
C TRP A 137 -1.60 4.32 1.47
N ARG A 138 -0.52 4.62 2.21
CA ARG A 138 0.03 3.71 3.23
C ARG A 138 -0.83 3.66 4.50
N ASP A 139 -1.63 4.69 4.75
CA ASP A 139 -2.57 4.75 5.86
C ASP A 139 -3.99 4.75 5.31
N LEU A 140 -4.72 3.67 5.58
CA LEU A 140 -6.09 3.46 5.14
C LEU A 140 -7.00 3.19 6.34
N LYS A 141 -6.68 3.83 7.48
CA LYS A 141 -7.40 3.65 8.73
C LYS A 141 -8.91 3.76 8.55
N ASP A 142 -9.63 2.83 9.16
CA ASP A 142 -11.10 2.76 9.18
C ASP A 142 -11.81 2.56 7.82
N LYS A 143 -11.07 2.35 6.72
CA LYS A 143 -11.66 1.87 5.46
C LYS A 143 -12.08 0.41 5.63
N VAL A 144 -13.34 0.11 5.31
CA VAL A 144 -13.91 -1.24 5.33
C VAL A 144 -13.80 -1.86 3.94
N VAL A 145 -13.06 -2.97 3.84
CA VAL A 145 -12.74 -3.64 2.58
C VAL A 145 -13.28 -5.06 2.56
N LEU A 146 -14.16 -5.36 1.60
CA LEU A 146 -14.61 -6.71 1.30
C LEU A 146 -13.71 -7.33 0.22
N VAL A 147 -13.06 -8.45 0.52
CA VAL A 147 -12.16 -9.15 -0.41
C VAL A 147 -12.71 -10.55 -0.72
N THR A 148 -13.04 -10.82 -1.99
CA THR A 148 -13.45 -12.17 -2.42
C THR A 148 -12.24 -13.03 -2.79
N GLY A 149 -12.32 -14.33 -2.56
CA GLY A 149 -11.19 -15.24 -2.80
C GLY A 149 -10.04 -15.05 -1.80
N ALA A 150 -10.33 -14.55 -0.59
CA ALA A 150 -9.34 -14.20 0.42
C ALA A 150 -8.58 -15.40 1.03
N SER A 151 -9.04 -16.64 0.82
CA SER A 151 -8.49 -17.83 1.50
C SER A 151 -7.06 -18.25 1.09
N SER A 152 -6.49 -17.66 0.03
CA SER A 152 -5.18 -18.04 -0.50
C SER A 152 -4.61 -17.00 -1.48
N GLY A 153 -3.33 -17.18 -1.83
CA GLY A 153 -2.66 -16.44 -2.91
C GLY A 153 -2.78 -14.92 -2.78
N ILE A 154 -3.07 -14.27 -3.91
CA ILE A 154 -3.17 -12.80 -4.01
C ILE A 154 -4.20 -12.25 -3.01
N GLY A 155 -5.36 -12.88 -2.88
CA GLY A 155 -6.42 -12.43 -1.97
C GLY A 155 -5.99 -12.43 -0.50
N LYS A 156 -5.23 -13.46 -0.07
CA LYS A 156 -4.69 -13.54 1.28
C LYS A 156 -3.69 -12.40 1.54
N GLU A 157 -2.75 -12.22 0.62
CA GLU A 157 -1.70 -11.20 0.74
C GLU A 157 -2.29 -9.77 0.72
N ILE A 158 -3.29 -9.50 -0.12
CA ILE A 158 -4.04 -8.23 -0.10
C ILE A 158 -4.67 -7.99 1.28
N CYS A 159 -5.30 -9.00 1.89
CA CYS A 159 -5.92 -8.84 3.21
C CYS A 159 -4.87 -8.54 4.30
N LEU A 160 -3.71 -9.20 4.26
CA LEU A 160 -2.62 -8.97 5.20
C LEU A 160 -2.04 -7.56 5.06
N ASP A 161 -1.77 -7.11 3.83
CA ASP A 161 -1.25 -5.75 3.57
C ASP A 161 -2.24 -4.67 4.03
N LEU A 162 -3.52 -4.80 3.66
CA LEU A 162 -4.54 -3.83 4.05
C LEU A 162 -4.80 -3.81 5.56
N GLY A 163 -4.70 -4.96 6.23
CA GLY A 163 -4.74 -5.03 7.69
C GLY A 163 -3.58 -4.26 8.33
N LYS A 164 -2.35 -4.38 7.79
CA LYS A 164 -1.21 -3.58 8.26
C LYS A 164 -1.40 -2.07 8.00
N ALA A 165 -2.12 -1.72 6.93
CA ALA A 165 -2.48 -0.35 6.59
C ALA A 165 -3.67 0.21 7.41
N GLY A 166 -4.21 -0.53 8.40
CA GLY A 166 -5.27 -0.04 9.29
C GLY A 166 -6.71 -0.26 8.80
N CYS A 167 -6.92 -1.03 7.73
CA CYS A 167 -8.26 -1.33 7.22
C CYS A 167 -9.02 -2.31 8.11
N LYS A 168 -10.35 -2.26 8.03
CA LYS A 168 -11.26 -3.31 8.51
C LYS A 168 -11.57 -4.26 7.37
N ILE A 169 -11.26 -5.55 7.53
CA ILE A 169 -11.29 -6.53 6.44
C ILE A 169 -12.47 -7.49 6.61
N ILE A 170 -13.28 -7.62 5.58
CA ILE A 170 -14.25 -8.71 5.44
C ILE A 170 -13.66 -9.72 4.43
N ALA A 171 -13.07 -10.80 4.95
CA ALA A 171 -12.41 -11.81 4.14
C ALA A 171 -13.44 -12.86 3.68
N ALA A 172 -13.72 -12.94 2.38
CA ALA A 172 -14.79 -13.76 1.83
C ALA A 172 -14.26 -14.90 0.93
N ALA A 173 -14.62 -16.15 1.26
CA ALA A 173 -14.31 -17.35 0.47
C ALA A 173 -15.13 -18.56 0.91
N ARG A 174 -14.95 -19.69 0.21
CA ARG A 174 -15.61 -20.98 0.53
C ARG A 174 -15.00 -21.69 1.75
N ARG A 175 -13.66 -21.62 1.89
CA ARG A 175 -12.86 -22.32 2.91
C ARG A 175 -12.79 -21.50 4.19
N VAL A 176 -13.77 -21.69 5.07
CA VAL A 176 -13.95 -20.87 6.29
C VAL A 176 -12.80 -21.06 7.29
N ASP A 177 -12.24 -22.26 7.38
CA ASP A 177 -11.07 -22.59 8.19
C ASP A 177 -9.87 -21.66 7.88
N ARG A 178 -9.55 -21.49 6.59
CA ARG A 178 -8.47 -20.60 6.15
C ARG A 178 -8.77 -19.13 6.40
N LEU A 179 -10.04 -18.74 6.27
CA LEU A 179 -10.46 -17.36 6.57
C LEU A 179 -10.31 -17.04 8.06
N LYS A 180 -10.67 -17.97 8.94
CA LYS A 180 -10.52 -17.80 10.39
C LYS A 180 -9.06 -17.61 10.78
N SER A 181 -8.16 -18.44 10.24
CA SER A 181 -6.72 -18.28 10.43
C SER A 181 -6.23 -16.91 9.93
N LEU A 182 -6.60 -16.51 8.70
CA LEU A 182 -6.24 -15.19 8.17
C LEU A 182 -6.77 -14.03 9.03
N CYS A 183 -8.01 -14.11 9.50
CA CYS A 183 -8.57 -13.06 10.35
C CYS A 183 -7.86 -13.01 11.70
N SER A 184 -7.48 -14.16 12.27
CA SER A 184 -6.67 -14.22 13.48
C SER A 184 -5.31 -13.54 13.29
N ASP A 185 -4.64 -13.79 12.16
CA ASP A 185 -3.36 -13.15 11.83
C ASP A 185 -3.52 -11.62 11.75
N ILE A 186 -4.56 -11.13 11.05
CA ILE A 186 -4.81 -9.69 10.89
C ILE A 186 -5.19 -9.04 12.24
N ASN A 187 -6.03 -9.69 13.03
CA ASN A 187 -6.45 -9.19 14.34
C ASN A 187 -5.31 -9.18 15.37
N SER A 188 -4.19 -9.85 15.09
CA SER A 188 -2.98 -9.82 15.93
C SER A 188 -2.09 -8.60 15.70
N PHE A 189 -2.36 -7.82 14.64
CA PHE A 189 -1.57 -6.63 14.33
C PHE A 189 -1.82 -5.55 15.39
N CYS A 190 -0.74 -4.93 15.90
CA CYS A 190 -0.81 -3.87 16.93
C CYS A 190 -1.31 -2.51 16.40
N SER A 191 -1.90 -2.46 15.20
CA SER A 191 -2.43 -1.22 14.61
C SER A 191 -3.81 -0.90 15.16
N THR A 192 -3.97 0.32 15.70
CA THR A 192 -5.26 0.77 16.26
C THR A 192 -6.36 0.79 15.19
N GLY A 193 -7.48 0.10 15.44
CA GLY A 193 -8.66 0.10 14.56
C GLY A 193 -8.72 -1.01 13.52
N THR A 194 -7.65 -1.81 13.37
CA THR A 194 -7.62 -2.98 12.49
C THR A 194 -8.53 -4.08 13.03
N GLN A 195 -9.44 -4.57 12.19
CA GLN A 195 -10.35 -5.68 12.52
C GLN A 195 -10.58 -6.53 11.28
N ALA A 196 -10.67 -7.84 11.45
CA ALA A 196 -10.94 -8.77 10.37
C ALA A 196 -12.04 -9.77 10.76
N ALA A 197 -12.96 -10.00 9.82
CA ALA A 197 -14.05 -10.95 9.96
C ALA A 197 -14.15 -11.86 8.73
N SER A 198 -14.39 -13.15 8.99
CA SER A 198 -14.56 -14.15 7.92
C SER A 198 -16.01 -14.20 7.43
N LEU A 199 -16.20 -14.25 6.12
CA LEU A 199 -17.50 -14.45 5.47
C LEU A 199 -17.47 -15.68 4.56
N LYS A 200 -18.36 -16.64 4.79
CA LYS A 200 -18.53 -17.75 3.84
C LYS A 200 -19.24 -17.24 2.59
N LEU A 201 -18.57 -17.30 1.45
CA LEU A 201 -19.12 -16.92 0.15
C LEU A 201 -18.55 -17.81 -0.96
N ASP A 202 -19.44 -18.44 -1.71
CA ASP A 202 -19.11 -18.98 -3.03
C ASP A 202 -19.60 -17.99 -4.10
N VAL A 203 -18.67 -17.37 -4.82
CA VAL A 203 -19.00 -16.42 -5.88
C VAL A 203 -19.69 -17.06 -7.08
N ALA A 204 -19.65 -18.39 -7.20
CA ALA A 204 -20.37 -19.12 -8.23
C ALA A 204 -21.84 -19.43 -7.86
N SER A 205 -22.25 -19.19 -6.61
CA SER A 205 -23.64 -19.42 -6.15
C SER A 205 -24.67 -18.54 -6.84
N ASP A 206 -25.94 -18.89 -6.72
CA ASP A 206 -27.05 -18.12 -7.27
C ASP A 206 -27.14 -16.69 -6.69
N ALA A 207 -27.91 -15.85 -7.37
CA ALA A 207 -28.01 -14.44 -7.05
C ALA A 207 -28.62 -14.16 -5.66
N ALA A 208 -29.54 -14.99 -5.17
CA ALA A 208 -30.16 -14.81 -3.86
C ALA A 208 -29.17 -15.17 -2.73
N THR A 209 -28.40 -16.24 -2.91
CA THR A 209 -27.33 -16.64 -1.99
C THR A 209 -26.25 -15.55 -1.89
N ILE A 210 -25.77 -15.02 -3.03
CA ILE A 210 -24.79 -13.93 -3.03
C ILE A 210 -25.37 -12.66 -2.37
N ARG A 211 -26.63 -12.29 -2.68
CA ARG A 211 -27.30 -11.13 -2.07
C ARG A 211 -27.34 -11.25 -0.54
N LYS A 212 -27.71 -12.43 -0.02
CA LYS A 212 -27.76 -12.70 1.42
C LYS A 212 -26.38 -12.56 2.05
N ALA A 213 -25.35 -13.12 1.43
CA ALA A 213 -23.98 -13.04 1.91
C ALA A 213 -23.45 -11.59 1.92
N VAL A 214 -23.70 -10.81 0.87
CA VAL A 214 -23.32 -9.39 0.80
C VAL A 214 -24.03 -8.56 1.86
N LYS A 215 -25.33 -8.82 2.11
CA LYS A 215 -26.05 -8.17 3.21
C LYS A 215 -25.45 -8.52 4.58
N GLY A 216 -25.06 -9.78 4.77
CA GLY A 216 -24.32 -10.22 5.96
C GLY A 216 -22.99 -9.50 6.12
N ALA A 217 -22.23 -9.36 5.02
CA ALA A 217 -20.96 -8.63 4.99
C ALA A 217 -21.13 -7.17 5.45
N TRP A 218 -22.11 -6.47 4.87
CA TRP A 218 -22.43 -5.09 5.22
C TRP A 218 -22.75 -4.92 6.71
N GLY A 219 -23.47 -5.89 7.30
CA GLY A 219 -23.84 -5.86 8.71
C GLY A 219 -22.68 -6.00 9.70
N ILE A 220 -21.49 -6.47 9.28
CA ILE A 220 -20.35 -6.68 10.18
C ILE A 220 -19.80 -5.34 10.68
N PHE A 221 -19.59 -4.39 9.77
CA PHE A 221 -19.01 -3.07 10.08
C PHE A 221 -19.94 -1.91 9.73
N GLY A 222 -21.18 -2.19 9.33
CA GLY A 222 -22.21 -1.21 8.99
C GLY A 222 -22.04 -0.52 7.63
N LYS A 223 -20.93 -0.76 6.93
CA LYS A 223 -20.60 -0.22 5.62
C LYS A 223 -19.59 -1.11 4.89
N ILE A 224 -19.41 -0.84 3.59
CA ILE A 224 -18.30 -1.36 2.79
C ILE A 224 -17.78 -0.19 1.96
N ASP A 225 -16.58 0.31 2.22
CA ASP A 225 -15.98 1.40 1.44
C ASP A 225 -15.39 0.88 0.12
N VAL A 226 -14.83 -0.34 0.14
CA VAL A 226 -14.19 -0.96 -1.02
C VAL A 226 -14.57 -2.43 -1.20
N LEU A 227 -14.85 -2.81 -2.44
CA LEU A 227 -14.95 -4.20 -2.88
C LEU A 227 -13.74 -4.58 -3.74
N ILE A 228 -13.05 -5.66 -3.38
CA ILE A 228 -12.00 -6.29 -4.19
C ILE A 228 -12.49 -7.65 -4.68
N ASN A 229 -12.82 -7.72 -5.98
CA ASN A 229 -13.16 -8.96 -6.64
C ASN A 229 -11.90 -9.70 -7.08
N ASN A 230 -11.41 -10.59 -6.22
CA ASN A 230 -10.20 -11.39 -6.49
C ASN A 230 -10.49 -12.87 -6.75
N ALA A 231 -11.65 -13.40 -6.35
CA ALA A 231 -12.00 -14.80 -6.60
C ALA A 231 -11.94 -15.14 -8.10
N GLY A 232 -11.30 -16.26 -8.43
CA GLY A 232 -11.22 -16.75 -9.80
C GLY A 232 -10.63 -18.15 -9.90
N ILE A 233 -10.89 -18.80 -11.03
CA ILE A 233 -10.32 -20.09 -11.41
C ILE A 233 -9.72 -20.00 -12.82
N ARG A 234 -8.65 -20.75 -13.07
CA ARG A 234 -8.08 -20.89 -14.41
C ARG A 234 -8.92 -21.79 -15.31
N GLY A 235 -9.56 -22.81 -14.74
CA GLY A 235 -10.14 -23.91 -15.51
C GLY A 235 -9.06 -24.90 -15.98
N ASN A 236 -9.48 -25.90 -16.75
CA ASN A 236 -8.60 -26.90 -17.34
C ASN A 236 -7.94 -26.38 -18.62
N VAL A 237 -6.75 -26.88 -18.94
CA VAL A 237 -6.02 -26.52 -20.16
C VAL A 237 -6.48 -27.45 -21.27
N LYS A 238 -7.40 -26.99 -22.12
CA LYS A 238 -7.98 -27.76 -23.23
C LYS A 238 -8.07 -26.92 -24.49
N SER A 239 -7.94 -27.55 -25.65
CA SER A 239 -8.16 -26.86 -26.92
C SER A 239 -9.60 -26.31 -26.99
N SER A 240 -9.85 -25.38 -27.91
CA SER A 240 -11.21 -24.86 -28.12
C SER A 240 -12.20 -25.93 -28.58
N LEU A 241 -11.71 -27.07 -29.10
CA LEU A 241 -12.55 -28.18 -29.57
C LEU A 241 -12.87 -29.19 -28.46
N ASP A 242 -12.02 -29.30 -27.44
CA ASP A 242 -12.15 -30.30 -26.37
C ASP A 242 -12.73 -29.73 -25.06
N LEU A 243 -12.84 -28.41 -24.96
CA LEU A 243 -13.41 -27.73 -23.81
C LEU A 243 -14.93 -27.98 -23.76
N SER A 244 -15.42 -28.55 -22.67
CA SER A 244 -16.86 -28.78 -22.53
C SER A 244 -17.62 -27.50 -22.16
N GLU A 245 -18.90 -27.46 -22.50
CA GLU A 245 -19.81 -26.37 -22.11
C GLU A 245 -19.85 -26.20 -20.58
N ASP A 246 -19.91 -27.29 -19.81
CA ASP A 246 -19.87 -27.23 -18.34
C ASP A 246 -18.59 -26.57 -17.79
N GLU A 247 -17.43 -26.85 -18.41
CA GLU A 247 -16.16 -26.24 -18.01
C GLU A 247 -16.12 -24.75 -18.37
N TRP A 248 -16.62 -24.40 -19.56
CA TRP A 248 -16.80 -23.02 -20.00
C TRP A 248 -17.68 -22.24 -19.02
N ASP A 249 -18.87 -22.77 -18.73
CA ASP A 249 -19.86 -22.15 -17.85
C ASP A 249 -19.32 -22.01 -16.43
N LYS A 250 -18.60 -23.00 -15.91
CA LYS A 250 -17.97 -22.91 -14.59
C LYS A 250 -16.94 -21.78 -14.51
N VAL A 251 -16.13 -21.61 -15.55
CA VAL A 251 -15.14 -20.52 -15.64
C VAL A 251 -15.84 -19.17 -15.70
N PHE A 252 -16.82 -19.00 -16.59
CA PHE A 252 -17.59 -17.75 -16.72
C PHE A 252 -18.38 -17.43 -15.46
N ARG A 253 -19.01 -18.43 -14.86
CA ARG A 253 -19.76 -18.29 -13.62
C ARG A 253 -18.90 -17.74 -12.50
N THR A 254 -17.70 -18.29 -12.34
CA THR A 254 -16.79 -17.88 -11.25
C THR A 254 -16.09 -16.56 -11.55
N ASN A 255 -15.56 -16.39 -12.77
CA ASN A 255 -14.65 -15.29 -13.10
C ASN A 255 -15.37 -14.03 -13.57
N LEU A 256 -16.60 -14.12 -14.08
CA LEU A 256 -17.33 -13.00 -14.65
C LEU A 256 -18.69 -12.78 -13.95
N THR A 257 -19.57 -13.79 -13.96
CA THR A 257 -20.91 -13.63 -13.37
C THR A 257 -20.84 -13.42 -11.85
N GLY A 258 -19.97 -14.15 -11.16
CA GLY A 258 -19.75 -14.03 -9.72
C GLY A 258 -19.35 -12.61 -9.29
N PRO A 259 -18.23 -12.05 -9.78
CA PRO A 259 -17.83 -10.68 -9.42
C PRO A 259 -18.83 -9.61 -9.88
N TRP A 260 -19.56 -9.82 -10.98
CA TRP A 260 -20.69 -8.96 -11.35
C TRP A 260 -21.79 -8.98 -10.28
N LEU A 261 -22.24 -10.16 -9.84
CA LEU A 261 -23.29 -10.30 -8.83
C LEU A 261 -22.87 -9.71 -7.48
N VAL A 262 -21.63 -9.97 -7.03
CA VAL A 262 -21.10 -9.39 -5.80
C VAL A 262 -21.07 -7.86 -5.92
N SER A 263 -20.52 -7.33 -7.02
CA SER A 263 -20.49 -5.88 -7.26
C SER A 263 -21.88 -5.28 -7.30
N LYS A 264 -22.83 -5.89 -8.02
CA LYS A 264 -24.21 -5.42 -8.09
C LYS A 264 -24.81 -5.20 -6.70
N TYR A 265 -24.68 -6.19 -5.82
CA TYR A 265 -25.28 -6.08 -4.49
C TYR A 265 -24.52 -5.16 -3.53
N VAL A 266 -23.19 -5.09 -3.63
CA VAL A 266 -22.41 -4.12 -2.85
C VAL A 266 -22.73 -2.69 -3.30
N CYS A 267 -22.74 -2.43 -4.60
CA CYS A 267 -22.99 -1.10 -5.16
C CYS A 267 -24.43 -0.61 -4.91
N ILE A 268 -25.43 -1.52 -4.87
CA ILE A 268 -26.78 -1.17 -4.42
C ILE A 268 -26.75 -0.62 -2.99
N LEU A 269 -26.03 -1.28 -2.08
CA LEU A 269 -25.92 -0.82 -0.69
C LEU A 269 -25.15 0.50 -0.58
N MET A 270 -24.04 0.65 -1.32
CA MET A 270 -23.27 1.90 -1.39
C MET A 270 -24.13 3.08 -1.88
N ARG A 271 -24.93 2.85 -2.93
CA ARG A 271 -25.87 3.83 -3.50
C ARG A 271 -26.94 4.21 -2.48
N ASP A 272 -27.61 3.21 -1.89
CA ASP A 272 -28.74 3.43 -0.99
C ASP A 272 -28.28 4.16 0.29
N ALA A 273 -27.04 3.92 0.74
CA ALA A 273 -26.40 4.63 1.84
C ALA A 273 -25.75 5.97 1.44
N LYS A 274 -25.75 6.35 0.16
CA LYS A 274 -25.18 7.61 -0.38
C LYS A 274 -23.70 7.85 0.00
N GLN A 275 -22.91 6.79 0.15
CA GLN A 275 -21.53 6.87 0.65
C GLN A 275 -20.45 6.89 -0.44
N GLY A 276 -20.79 6.61 -1.70
CA GLY A 276 -19.79 6.33 -2.73
C GLY A 276 -18.99 5.04 -2.46
N GLY A 277 -17.85 4.88 -3.14
CA GLY A 277 -16.96 3.75 -2.88
C GLY A 277 -15.95 3.46 -4.00
N SER A 278 -15.24 2.34 -3.86
CA SER A 278 -14.30 1.83 -4.87
C SER A 278 -14.52 0.34 -5.11
N VAL A 279 -14.57 -0.06 -6.37
CA VAL A 279 -14.60 -1.47 -6.80
C VAL A 279 -13.32 -1.76 -7.59
N ILE A 280 -12.57 -2.75 -7.14
CA ILE A 280 -11.33 -3.20 -7.76
C ILE A 280 -11.52 -4.63 -8.25
N ASN A 281 -11.46 -4.83 -9.56
CA ASN A 281 -11.57 -6.15 -10.16
C ASN A 281 -10.16 -6.70 -10.49
N ILE A 282 -9.82 -7.87 -9.98
CA ILE A 282 -8.57 -8.55 -10.37
C ILE A 282 -8.82 -9.34 -11.66
N SER A 283 -8.36 -8.78 -12.78
CA SER A 283 -8.37 -9.37 -14.11
C SER A 283 -7.12 -10.27 -14.31
N SER A 284 -6.47 -10.18 -15.47
CA SER A 284 -5.22 -10.84 -15.84
C SER A 284 -4.64 -10.17 -17.09
N MET A 285 -3.33 -10.26 -17.31
CA MET A 285 -2.77 -9.89 -18.62
C MET A 285 -3.46 -10.62 -19.80
N ALA A 286 -3.96 -11.84 -19.59
CA ALA A 286 -4.73 -12.57 -20.60
C ALA A 286 -6.03 -11.84 -21.01
N GLY A 287 -6.62 -11.04 -20.11
CA GLY A 287 -7.81 -10.24 -20.38
C GLY A 287 -7.56 -9.00 -21.26
N VAL A 288 -6.31 -8.50 -21.27
CA VAL A 288 -5.87 -7.38 -22.11
C VAL A 288 -5.12 -7.85 -23.36
N HIS A 289 -5.39 -9.08 -23.82
CA HIS A 289 -4.78 -9.69 -25.00
C HIS A 289 -3.25 -9.84 -24.90
N ARG A 290 -2.74 -10.09 -23.69
CA ARG A 290 -1.31 -10.22 -23.41
C ARG A 290 -1.00 -11.56 -22.74
N GLY A 291 0.09 -12.21 -23.14
CA GLY A 291 0.47 -13.52 -22.60
C GLY A 291 -0.56 -14.62 -22.93
N MET A 292 -1.09 -14.62 -24.16
CA MET A 292 -2.06 -15.61 -24.61
C MET A 292 -1.39 -16.99 -24.78
N LEU A 293 -1.92 -18.00 -24.10
CA LEU A 293 -1.41 -19.37 -24.12
C LEU A 293 -2.50 -20.32 -24.65
N PRO A 294 -2.11 -21.38 -25.40
CA PRO A 294 -3.04 -22.42 -25.80
C PRO A 294 -3.81 -23.02 -24.61
N GLY A 295 -5.09 -23.25 -24.84
CA GLY A 295 -6.01 -23.81 -23.86
C GLY A 295 -6.43 -22.89 -22.72
N ALA A 296 -6.33 -21.57 -22.93
CA ALA A 296 -6.82 -20.56 -22.00
C ALA A 296 -8.12 -19.87 -22.48
N VAL A 297 -8.84 -20.41 -23.47
CA VAL A 297 -9.94 -19.72 -24.15
C VAL A 297 -11.00 -19.19 -23.18
N ALA A 298 -11.59 -20.04 -22.33
CA ALA A 298 -12.59 -19.60 -21.35
C ALA A 298 -12.01 -18.61 -20.32
N TYR A 299 -10.77 -18.83 -19.87
CA TYR A 299 -10.13 -17.95 -18.90
C TYR A 299 -9.89 -16.55 -19.48
N ALA A 300 -9.24 -16.47 -20.64
CA ALA A 300 -8.94 -15.22 -21.32
C ALA A 300 -10.21 -14.44 -21.67
N CYS A 301 -11.23 -15.11 -22.23
CA CYS A 301 -12.52 -14.49 -22.51
C CYS A 301 -13.21 -13.99 -21.22
N SER A 302 -13.21 -14.79 -20.15
CA SER A 302 -13.81 -14.36 -18.88
C SER A 302 -13.11 -13.13 -18.29
N LYS A 303 -11.77 -13.04 -18.39
CA LYS A 303 -10.99 -11.90 -17.89
C LYS A 303 -11.12 -10.66 -18.79
N GLY A 304 -11.18 -10.83 -20.11
CA GLY A 304 -11.53 -9.74 -21.03
C GLY A 304 -12.95 -9.19 -20.76
N GLY A 305 -13.88 -10.08 -20.42
CA GLY A 305 -15.22 -9.71 -19.95
C GLY A 305 -15.19 -8.88 -18.66
N VAL A 306 -14.31 -9.21 -17.71
CA VAL A 306 -14.13 -8.43 -16.47
C VAL A 306 -13.63 -7.02 -16.77
N ASP A 307 -12.71 -6.86 -17.72
CA ASP A 307 -12.19 -5.54 -18.09
C ASP A 307 -13.24 -4.67 -18.80
N ILE A 308 -14.08 -5.26 -19.67
CA ILE A 308 -15.22 -4.57 -20.27
C ILE A 308 -16.27 -4.22 -19.20
N MET A 309 -16.62 -5.17 -18.34
CA MET A 309 -17.57 -4.97 -17.23
C MET A 309 -17.11 -3.82 -16.33
N THR A 310 -15.81 -3.74 -16.02
CA THR A 310 -15.22 -2.66 -15.23
C THR A 310 -15.50 -1.29 -15.85
N ARG A 311 -15.28 -1.14 -17.16
CA ARG A 311 -15.55 0.12 -17.88
C ARG A 311 -17.03 0.49 -17.89
N MET A 312 -17.90 -0.47 -18.16
CA MET A 312 -19.35 -0.22 -18.17
C MET A 312 -19.86 0.19 -16.78
N MET A 313 -19.44 -0.52 -15.74
CA MET A 313 -19.79 -0.17 -14.37
C MET A 313 -19.22 1.18 -13.93
N ALA A 314 -18.04 1.58 -14.40
CA ALA A 314 -17.48 2.91 -14.12
C ALA A 314 -18.36 4.04 -14.70
N ILE A 315 -18.88 3.86 -15.91
CA ILE A 315 -19.80 4.81 -16.57
C ILE A 315 -21.12 4.87 -15.78
N GLU A 316 -21.71 3.72 -15.48
CA GLU A 316 -23.05 3.63 -14.88
C GLU A 316 -23.08 4.06 -13.40
N LEU A 317 -22.02 3.75 -12.65
CA LEU A 317 -21.98 3.99 -11.20
C LEU A 317 -21.29 5.30 -10.80
N GLY A 318 -20.68 6.01 -11.77
CA GLY A 318 -20.03 7.29 -11.52
C GLY A 318 -20.96 8.34 -10.90
N VAL A 319 -22.25 8.34 -11.28
CA VAL A 319 -23.29 9.21 -10.69
C VAL A 319 -23.46 9.02 -9.18
N TYR A 320 -23.11 7.83 -8.66
CA TYR A 320 -23.16 7.50 -7.23
C TYR A 320 -21.82 7.68 -6.53
N LYS A 321 -20.82 8.29 -7.19
CA LYS A 321 -19.45 8.43 -6.68
C LYS A 321 -18.78 7.08 -6.36
N ILE A 322 -19.12 6.04 -7.12
CA ILE A 322 -18.49 4.72 -7.02
C ILE A 322 -17.50 4.58 -8.17
N ARG A 323 -16.22 4.45 -7.85
CA ARG A 323 -15.14 4.24 -8.83
C ARG A 323 -14.99 2.76 -9.11
N VAL A 324 -14.71 2.40 -10.36
CA VAL A 324 -14.56 0.99 -10.74
C VAL A 324 -13.33 0.84 -11.62
N ASN A 325 -12.34 0.08 -11.17
CA ASN A 325 -11.08 -0.15 -11.90
C ASN A 325 -10.73 -1.63 -11.92
N SER A 326 -9.90 -2.05 -12.88
CA SER A 326 -9.35 -3.40 -12.92
C SER A 326 -7.83 -3.38 -12.82
N ILE A 327 -7.27 -4.41 -12.20
CA ILE A 327 -5.85 -4.70 -12.19
C ILE A 327 -5.66 -5.97 -13.01
N ALA A 328 -4.73 -5.96 -13.96
CA ALA A 328 -4.36 -7.09 -14.81
C ALA A 328 -2.97 -7.60 -14.39
N PRO A 329 -2.89 -8.57 -13.46
CA PRO A 329 -1.61 -9.07 -12.98
C PRO A 329 -0.95 -9.99 -14.02
N GLY A 330 0.37 -10.00 -14.00
CA GLY A 330 1.23 -11.00 -14.65
C GLY A 330 1.24 -12.36 -13.92
N LEU A 331 2.37 -13.07 -14.03
CA LEU A 331 2.59 -14.34 -13.34
C LEU A 331 3.05 -14.12 -11.90
N PHE A 332 2.09 -13.95 -10.99
CA PHE A 332 2.33 -13.95 -9.54
C PHE A 332 2.29 -15.36 -8.99
N LYS A 333 3.00 -15.62 -7.89
CA LYS A 333 2.85 -16.86 -7.12
C LYS A 333 1.45 -16.90 -6.48
N SER A 334 0.66 -17.91 -6.84
CA SER A 334 -0.68 -18.17 -6.33
C SER A 334 -0.97 -19.68 -6.38
N GLU A 335 -2.08 -20.14 -5.78
CA GLU A 335 -2.51 -21.55 -5.95
C GLU A 335 -2.69 -21.93 -7.43
N ILE A 336 -3.12 -20.98 -8.28
CA ILE A 336 -3.32 -21.21 -9.72
C ILE A 336 -2.00 -21.44 -10.45
N THR A 337 -0.95 -20.72 -10.05
CA THR A 337 0.34 -20.67 -10.77
C THR A 337 1.44 -21.48 -10.07
N GLN A 338 1.19 -22.04 -8.88
CA GLN A 338 2.20 -22.72 -8.06
C GLN A 338 2.96 -23.81 -8.82
N GLY A 339 2.25 -24.66 -9.58
CA GLY A 339 2.89 -25.71 -10.38
C GLY A 339 3.72 -25.19 -11.55
N LEU A 340 3.40 -24.00 -12.08
CA LEU A 340 4.19 -23.35 -13.12
C LEU A 340 5.45 -22.71 -12.52
N MET A 341 5.32 -22.06 -11.35
CA MET A 341 6.41 -21.36 -10.66
C MET A 341 7.52 -22.28 -10.15
N GLN A 342 7.27 -23.59 -10.04
CA GLN A 342 8.28 -24.59 -9.66
C GLN A 342 9.17 -25.02 -10.83
N LYS A 343 8.85 -24.65 -12.08
CA LYS A 343 9.63 -25.06 -13.24
C LYS A 343 10.84 -24.16 -13.45
N GLU A 344 12.05 -24.74 -13.45
CA GLU A 344 13.30 -23.99 -13.63
C GLU A 344 13.35 -23.17 -14.93
N TRP A 345 12.78 -23.69 -16.01
CA TRP A 345 12.76 -22.99 -17.30
C TRP A 345 11.99 -21.66 -17.20
N LEU A 346 10.95 -21.59 -16.36
CA LEU A 346 10.18 -20.36 -16.18
C LEU A 346 11.03 -19.29 -15.50
N LYS A 347 11.87 -19.67 -14.53
CA LYS A 347 12.80 -18.75 -13.87
C LYS A 347 13.82 -18.19 -14.88
N LYS A 348 14.40 -19.05 -15.72
CA LYS A 348 15.33 -18.65 -16.80
C LYS A 348 14.67 -17.75 -17.83
N VAL A 349 13.44 -18.04 -18.24
CA VAL A 349 12.67 -17.17 -19.14
C VAL A 349 12.42 -15.82 -18.46
N ASN A 350 11.94 -15.81 -17.22
CA ASN A 350 11.64 -14.58 -16.49
C ASN A 350 12.87 -13.67 -16.36
N GLU A 351 14.04 -14.20 -15.99
CA GLU A 351 15.30 -13.45 -15.89
C GLU A 351 15.77 -12.86 -17.22
N ARG A 352 15.45 -13.51 -18.34
CA ARG A 352 15.91 -13.12 -19.68
C ARG A 352 14.93 -12.23 -20.43
N THR A 353 13.63 -12.41 -20.21
CA THR A 353 12.59 -11.77 -21.01
C THR A 353 11.81 -10.70 -20.27
N VAL A 354 11.76 -10.71 -18.92
CA VAL A 354 11.04 -9.66 -18.19
C VAL A 354 11.91 -8.42 -18.05
N PRO A 355 11.47 -7.24 -18.54
CA PRO A 355 12.28 -6.03 -18.57
C PRO A 355 12.86 -5.62 -17.21
N LEU A 356 12.07 -5.70 -16.14
CA LEU A 356 12.54 -5.35 -14.79
C LEU A 356 13.36 -6.45 -14.12
N LYS A 357 13.54 -7.62 -14.76
CA LYS A 357 14.28 -8.80 -14.26
C LYS A 357 13.95 -9.21 -12.82
N MET A 358 12.76 -8.84 -12.36
CA MET A 358 12.31 -9.01 -10.99
C MET A 358 11.20 -10.05 -10.97
N GLN A 359 11.27 -10.96 -10.00
CA GLN A 359 10.14 -11.84 -9.71
C GLN A 359 8.99 -11.03 -9.13
N GLN A 360 7.81 -11.14 -9.74
CA GLN A 360 6.62 -10.44 -9.27
C GLN A 360 6.21 -10.95 -7.87
N SER A 361 6.14 -10.03 -6.90
CA SER A 361 5.62 -10.27 -5.57
C SER A 361 4.33 -9.50 -5.35
N VAL A 362 3.37 -10.10 -4.64
CA VAL A 362 2.08 -9.44 -4.36
C VAL A 362 2.30 -8.18 -3.54
N ASP A 363 3.16 -8.26 -2.52
CA ASP A 363 3.63 -7.12 -1.72
C ASP A 363 5.09 -6.81 -2.05
N PRO A 364 5.47 -5.55 -2.36
CA PRO A 364 4.63 -4.36 -2.54
C PRO A 364 4.03 -4.20 -3.94
N GLY A 365 4.33 -5.11 -4.88
CA GLY A 365 4.09 -4.90 -6.32
C GLY A 365 2.63 -4.66 -6.71
N LEU A 366 1.72 -5.50 -6.21
CA LEU A 366 0.28 -5.39 -6.46
C LEU A 366 -0.43 -4.59 -5.35
N THR A 367 -0.02 -4.79 -4.10
CA THR A 367 -0.67 -4.17 -2.92
C THR A 367 -0.54 -2.65 -2.92
N SER A 368 0.57 -2.08 -3.38
CA SER A 368 0.72 -0.62 -3.47
C SER A 368 -0.28 0.03 -4.42
N LEU A 369 -0.56 -0.62 -5.56
CA LEU A 369 -1.60 -0.16 -6.47
C LEU A 369 -3.01 -0.33 -5.88
N VAL A 370 -3.27 -1.46 -5.21
CA VAL A 370 -4.55 -1.67 -4.50
C VAL A 370 -4.78 -0.55 -3.49
N ARG A 371 -3.78 -0.24 -2.66
CA ARG A 371 -3.82 0.85 -1.69
C ARG A 371 -4.11 2.20 -2.35
N TYR A 372 -3.42 2.52 -3.45
CA TYR A 372 -3.69 3.73 -4.22
C TYR A 372 -5.16 3.82 -4.69
N LEU A 373 -5.71 2.72 -5.23
CA LEU A 373 -7.09 2.66 -5.73
C LEU A 373 -8.15 2.68 -4.61
N ILE A 374 -7.77 2.34 -3.37
CA ILE A 374 -8.61 2.51 -2.18
C ILE A 374 -8.62 3.98 -1.73
N HIS A 375 -7.45 4.61 -1.74
CA HIS A 375 -7.24 5.94 -1.19
C HIS A 375 -7.93 7.05 -2.00
N ASP A 376 -8.32 8.13 -1.33
CA ASP A 376 -9.08 9.25 -1.92
C ASP A 376 -8.27 10.04 -2.97
N SER A 377 -6.94 9.90 -2.96
CA SER A 377 -6.06 10.45 -4.02
C SER A 377 -6.34 9.86 -5.41
N SER A 378 -7.06 8.74 -5.50
CA SER A 378 -7.51 8.15 -6.76
C SER A 378 -8.93 8.58 -7.15
N GLN A 379 -9.46 9.69 -6.62
CA GLN A 379 -10.83 10.17 -6.88
C GLN A 379 -11.15 10.40 -8.38
N TYR A 380 -10.16 10.74 -9.20
CA TYR A 380 -10.30 10.92 -10.64
C TYR A 380 -10.02 9.65 -11.46
N VAL A 381 -9.76 8.53 -10.79
CA VAL A 381 -9.39 7.26 -11.41
C VAL A 381 -10.56 6.29 -11.38
N SER A 382 -11.20 6.12 -12.53
CA SER A 382 -12.27 5.15 -12.77
C SER A 382 -12.25 4.67 -14.22
N GLY A 383 -12.64 3.42 -14.47
CA GLY A 383 -12.69 2.80 -15.79
C GLY A 383 -11.34 2.32 -16.34
N ASN A 384 -10.27 2.37 -15.55
CA ASN A 384 -8.93 1.99 -16.02
C ASN A 384 -8.64 0.51 -15.80
N THR A 385 -7.77 -0.02 -16.67
CA THR A 385 -7.16 -1.36 -16.51
C THR A 385 -5.66 -1.20 -16.29
N TYR A 386 -5.22 -1.48 -15.07
CA TYR A 386 -3.83 -1.33 -14.65
C TYR A 386 -3.06 -2.62 -14.83
N ILE A 387 -2.06 -2.62 -15.71
CA ILE A 387 -1.21 -3.78 -15.95
C ILE A 387 -0.10 -3.81 -14.92
N VAL A 388 0.00 -4.92 -14.17
CA VAL A 388 1.04 -5.12 -13.15
C VAL A 388 1.76 -6.42 -13.48
N ASP A 389 2.78 -6.32 -14.34
CA ASP A 389 3.47 -7.49 -14.86
C ASP A 389 4.98 -7.29 -15.05
N SER A 390 5.57 -6.29 -14.42
CA SER A 390 7.01 -5.97 -14.58
C SER A 390 7.44 -5.75 -16.04
N GLY A 391 6.50 -5.38 -16.92
CA GLY A 391 6.70 -5.24 -18.35
C GLY A 391 6.76 -6.57 -19.11
N ALA A 392 6.48 -7.71 -18.46
CA ALA A 392 6.62 -9.06 -19.05
C ALA A 392 5.82 -9.24 -20.34
N SER A 393 4.72 -8.52 -20.50
CA SER A 393 3.86 -8.60 -21.68
C SER A 393 4.23 -7.68 -22.84
N LEU A 394 5.20 -6.78 -22.68
CA LEU A 394 5.61 -5.84 -23.73
C LEU A 394 6.64 -6.40 -24.72
N PRO A 395 7.65 -7.18 -24.30
CA PRO A 395 8.56 -7.83 -25.22
C PRO A 395 7.76 -8.76 -26.13
N GLY A 396 7.63 -8.36 -27.39
CA GLY A 396 6.90 -9.10 -28.41
C GLY A 396 7.60 -10.37 -28.87
N LEU A 397 8.31 -11.07 -27.99
CA LEU A 397 8.74 -12.44 -28.22
C LEU A 397 7.52 -13.32 -27.93
N PRO A 398 6.83 -13.83 -28.96
CA PRO A 398 5.93 -14.94 -28.73
C PRO A 398 6.79 -16.03 -28.10
N ILE A 399 6.32 -16.68 -27.03
CA ILE A 399 6.94 -17.92 -26.51
C ILE A 399 6.64 -19.08 -27.49
N PHE A 400 6.77 -18.80 -28.79
CA PHE A 400 6.66 -19.70 -29.92
C PHE A 400 7.89 -19.49 -30.79
N SER A 401 9.06 -19.88 -30.30
CA SER A 401 10.28 -20.04 -31.08
C SER A 401 11.32 -20.69 -30.16
N SER A 402 11.74 -21.93 -30.28
CA SER A 402 11.52 -22.98 -31.29
C SER A 402 11.84 -24.32 -30.62
N LEU A 403 10.87 -25.24 -30.57
CA LEU A 403 11.06 -26.68 -30.52
C LEU A 403 10.08 -27.29 -31.52
#